data_AF-A0A1F2Q9S8-F1
#
_entry.id   AF-A0A1F2Q9S8-F1
#
_cell.length_a   1.000
_cell.length_b   1.000
_cell.length_c   1.000
_cell.angle_alpha   90.00
_cell.angle_beta   90.00
_cell.angle_gamma   90.00
#
_symmetry.space_group_name_H-M   'P 1'
#
loop_
_entity.id
_entity.type
_entity.pdbx_description
1 polymer ?
#
loop_
_entity_poly.entity_id
_entity_poly.type
_entity_poly.pdbx_seq_one_letter_code
_entity_poly.pdbx_strand_id
1 'polypeptide(L)'
;MIQGVDAMAAAEAVAKLSRVVARAGAKDVLEGTKVLAASQDIASQSLAVGALSAEDLDLGLALAGIAGQLRAVTGVVDSLGTSVIAGFLDNRSEQLKRLAETVILRAGATGALARTLAETSVAVAELGEAEVAEGEGKLAASEEGAEESEELAGEGLGLMVMGIAEAVQARDLQEEADEMAAESAAESVEGAEAAG
;
A
#
# COMPACT_ATOMS: atom_id res chain seq x y z
N MET A 1 -35.96 24.50 -9.27
CA MET A 1 -35.90 23.21 -10.00
C MET A 1 -34.50 22.90 -10.51
N ILE A 2 -33.87 23.76 -11.33
CA ILE A 2 -32.51 23.53 -11.90
C ILE A 2 -31.46 23.29 -10.79
N GLN A 3 -31.45 24.11 -9.74
CA GLN A 3 -30.52 23.95 -8.61
C GLN A 3 -30.64 22.59 -7.89
N GLY A 4 -31.86 22.02 -7.81
CA GLY A 4 -32.06 20.71 -7.20
C GLY A 4 -31.58 19.56 -8.09
N VAL A 5 -31.70 19.70 -9.42
CA VAL A 5 -31.14 18.75 -10.38
C VAL A 5 -29.60 18.77 -10.33
N ASP A 6 -29.02 19.96 -10.23
CA ASP A 6 -27.57 20.13 -10.12
C ASP A 6 -27.01 19.50 -8.83
N ALA A 7 -27.70 19.72 -7.70
CA ALA A 7 -27.34 19.09 -6.42
C ALA A 7 -27.43 17.55 -6.47
N MET A 8 -28.45 16.98 -7.11
CA MET A 8 -28.54 15.52 -7.31
C MET A 8 -27.44 14.98 -8.22
N ALA A 9 -27.07 15.72 -9.27
CA ALA A 9 -25.99 15.33 -10.16
C ALA A 9 -24.63 15.34 -9.42
N ALA A 10 -24.41 16.34 -8.56
CA ALA A 10 -23.25 16.41 -7.67
C ALA A 10 -23.24 15.23 -6.69
N ALA A 11 -24.36 14.96 -6.02
CA ALA A 11 -24.51 13.81 -5.14
C ALA A 11 -24.13 12.49 -5.84
N GLU A 12 -24.67 12.23 -7.04
CA GLU A 12 -24.37 11.01 -7.78
C GLU A 12 -22.87 10.92 -8.17
N ALA A 13 -22.26 12.05 -8.54
CA ALA A 13 -20.85 12.10 -8.87
C ALA A 13 -19.98 11.76 -7.65
N VAL A 14 -20.27 12.34 -6.49
CA VAL A 14 -19.58 12.05 -5.23
C VAL A 14 -19.77 10.57 -4.85
N ALA A 15 -20.98 10.02 -4.88
CA ALA A 15 -21.22 8.59 -4.61
C ALA A 15 -20.45 7.64 -5.55
N LYS A 16 -20.29 8.01 -6.83
CA LYS A 16 -19.47 7.23 -7.77
C LYS A 16 -18.00 7.29 -7.40
N LEU A 17 -17.48 8.47 -7.07
CA LEU A 17 -16.09 8.66 -6.67
C LEU A 17 -15.78 7.92 -5.38
N SER A 18 -16.62 8.05 -4.35
CA SER A 18 -16.48 7.32 -3.08
C SER A 18 -16.38 5.82 -3.28
N ARG A 19 -17.22 5.22 -4.14
CA ARG A 19 -17.13 3.78 -4.46
C ARG A 19 -15.84 3.39 -5.19
N VAL A 20 -15.23 4.29 -5.94
CA VAL A 20 -13.92 4.03 -6.57
C VAL A 20 -12.82 4.11 -5.53
N VAL A 21 -12.83 5.15 -4.69
CA VAL A 21 -11.85 5.35 -3.62
C VAL A 21 -11.94 4.21 -2.58
N ALA A 22 -13.14 3.76 -2.21
CA ALA A 22 -13.34 2.61 -1.31
C ALA A 22 -12.70 1.34 -1.86
N ARG A 23 -12.89 1.07 -3.16
CA ARG A 23 -12.28 -0.10 -3.82
C ARG A 23 -10.76 0.01 -3.91
N ALA A 24 -10.23 1.21 -4.14
CA ALA A 24 -8.79 1.45 -4.08
C ALA A 24 -8.27 1.21 -2.67
N GLY A 25 -8.89 1.80 -1.64
CA GLY A 25 -8.48 1.63 -0.25
C GLY A 25 -8.49 0.18 0.21
N ALA A 26 -9.56 -0.57 -0.08
CA ALA A 26 -9.63 -2.00 0.23
C ALA A 26 -8.54 -2.82 -0.49
N LYS A 27 -8.17 -2.43 -1.71
CA LYS A 27 -7.09 -3.07 -2.46
C LYS A 27 -5.74 -2.78 -1.81
N ASP A 28 -5.48 -1.53 -1.45
CA ASP A 28 -4.19 -1.10 -0.87
C ASP A 28 -3.96 -1.74 0.50
N VAL A 29 -4.99 -1.85 1.36
CA VAL A 29 -4.91 -2.63 2.61
C VAL A 29 -4.54 -4.10 2.33
N LEU A 30 -5.16 -4.71 1.33
CA LEU A 30 -4.86 -6.10 0.96
C LEU A 30 -3.45 -6.26 0.40
N GLU A 31 -2.95 -5.30 -0.38
CA GLU A 31 -1.59 -5.33 -0.91
C GLU A 31 -0.57 -5.08 0.20
N GLY A 32 -0.80 -4.10 1.07
CA GLY A 32 0.04 -3.81 2.23
C GLY A 32 0.17 -4.99 3.18
N THR A 33 -0.93 -5.69 3.50
CA THR A 33 -0.87 -6.91 4.33
C THR A 33 -0.08 -8.06 3.68
N LYS A 34 -0.14 -8.22 2.35
CA LYS A 34 0.70 -9.19 1.64
C LYS A 34 2.17 -8.82 1.67
N VAL A 35 2.48 -7.53 1.53
CA VAL A 35 3.84 -7.00 1.62
C VAL A 35 4.40 -7.21 3.03
N LEU A 36 3.60 -7.00 4.08
CA LEU A 36 3.96 -7.32 5.46
C LEU A 36 4.20 -8.82 5.70
N ALA A 37 3.39 -9.69 5.10
CA ALA A 37 3.65 -11.13 5.18
C ALA A 37 4.97 -11.48 4.49
N ALA A 38 5.22 -10.92 3.30
CA ALA A 38 6.48 -11.12 2.58
C ALA A 38 7.69 -10.60 3.36
N SER A 39 7.56 -9.48 4.09
CA SER A 39 8.65 -8.97 4.92
C SER A 39 9.00 -9.92 6.06
N GLN A 40 8.01 -10.53 6.71
CA GLN A 40 8.22 -11.54 7.75
C GLN A 40 8.90 -12.81 7.23
N ASP A 41 8.56 -13.23 6.01
CA ASP A 41 9.22 -14.35 5.34
C ASP A 41 10.70 -14.03 5.08
N ILE A 42 11.00 -12.83 4.58
CA ILE A 42 12.38 -12.37 4.36
C ILE A 42 13.15 -12.30 5.69
N ALA A 43 12.51 -11.80 6.76
CA ALA A 43 13.12 -11.75 8.09
C ALA A 43 13.47 -13.18 8.57
N SER A 44 12.57 -14.13 8.39
CA SER A 44 12.79 -15.54 8.75
C SER A 44 13.92 -16.17 7.94
N GLN A 45 14.00 -15.89 6.64
CA GLN A 45 15.10 -16.33 5.78
C GLN A 45 16.44 -15.70 6.20
N SER A 46 16.44 -14.43 6.59
CA SER A 46 17.66 -13.75 7.05
C SER A 46 18.25 -14.42 8.29
N LEU A 47 17.40 -14.82 9.24
CA LEU A 47 17.80 -15.58 10.43
C LEU A 47 18.37 -16.94 10.07
N ALA A 48 17.73 -17.68 9.16
CA ALA A 48 18.21 -18.98 8.71
C ALA A 48 19.58 -18.88 8.03
N VAL A 49 19.78 -17.90 7.13
CA VAL A 49 21.08 -17.65 6.48
C VAL A 49 22.13 -17.22 7.51
N GLY A 50 21.75 -16.41 8.50
CA GLY A 50 22.62 -16.01 9.60
C GLY A 50 23.09 -17.20 10.45
N ALA A 51 22.20 -18.16 10.74
CA ALA A 51 22.55 -19.38 11.45
C ALA A 51 23.54 -20.25 10.66
N LEU A 52 23.33 -20.40 9.35
CA LEU A 52 24.26 -21.12 8.46
C LEU A 52 25.64 -20.44 8.40
N SER A 53 25.68 -19.11 8.40
CA SER A 53 26.93 -18.33 8.48
C SER A 53 27.71 -18.63 9.76
N ALA A 54 27.02 -18.69 10.91
CA ALA A 54 27.66 -19.00 12.19
C ALA A 54 28.22 -20.43 12.22
N GLU A 55 27.47 -21.41 11.71
CA GLU A 55 27.91 -22.81 11.62
C GLU A 55 29.11 -22.97 10.68
N ASP A 56 29.08 -22.33 9.51
CA ASP A 56 30.22 -22.30 8.59
C ASP A 56 31.46 -21.67 9.26
N LEU A 57 31.29 -20.59 10.04
CA LEU A 57 32.41 -19.95 10.74
C LEU A 57 33.06 -20.91 11.76
N ASP A 58 32.24 -21.59 12.56
CA ASP A 58 32.73 -22.57 13.54
C ASP A 58 33.49 -23.72 12.86
N LEU A 59 32.96 -24.24 11.76
CA LEU A 59 33.64 -25.26 10.96
C LEU A 59 34.97 -24.75 10.42
N GLY A 60 34.99 -23.53 9.86
CA GLY A 60 36.19 -22.89 9.35
C GLY A 60 37.27 -22.73 10.41
N LEU A 61 36.90 -22.27 11.61
CA LEU A 61 37.81 -22.12 12.74
C LEU A 61 38.33 -23.48 13.24
N ALA A 62 37.49 -24.50 13.30
CA ALA A 62 37.89 -25.86 13.66
C ALA A 62 38.93 -26.42 12.67
N LEU A 63 38.70 -26.25 11.37
CA LEU A 63 39.65 -26.66 10.32
C LEU A 63 40.99 -25.92 10.43
N ALA A 64 40.98 -24.61 10.71
CA ALA A 64 42.18 -23.83 10.94
C ALA A 64 42.97 -24.34 12.17
N GLY A 65 42.26 -24.68 13.25
CA GLY A 65 42.84 -25.27 14.46
C GLY A 65 43.54 -26.60 14.16
N ILE A 66 42.87 -27.50 13.44
CA ILE A 66 43.44 -28.81 13.05
C ILE A 66 44.66 -28.61 12.15
N ALA A 67 44.60 -27.68 11.19
CA ALA A 67 45.74 -27.35 10.35
C ALA A 67 46.96 -26.91 11.20
N GLY A 68 46.76 -25.99 12.15
CA GLY A 68 47.81 -25.55 13.06
C GLY A 68 48.38 -26.68 13.92
N GLN A 69 47.54 -27.59 14.42
CA GLN A 69 47.97 -28.77 15.17
C GLN A 69 48.82 -29.72 14.30
N LEU A 70 48.39 -29.99 13.06
CA LEU A 70 49.17 -30.81 12.12
C LEU A 70 50.52 -30.18 11.81
N ARG A 71 50.58 -28.86 11.59
CA ARG A 71 51.83 -28.11 11.38
C ARG A 71 52.80 -28.29 12.56
N ALA A 72 52.29 -28.25 13.79
CA ALA A 72 53.11 -28.46 14.99
C ALA A 72 53.65 -29.90 15.06
N VAL A 73 52.81 -30.91 14.75
CA VAL A 73 53.23 -32.32 14.71
C VAL A 73 54.27 -32.56 13.61
N THR A 74 54.14 -31.92 12.44
CA THR A 74 55.16 -31.96 11.39
C THR A 74 56.53 -31.59 11.92
N GLY A 75 56.66 -30.52 12.71
CA GLY A 75 57.94 -30.09 13.28
C GLY A 75 58.57 -31.14 14.19
N VAL A 76 57.77 -31.88 14.96
CA VAL A 76 58.25 -32.98 15.81
C VAL A 76 58.70 -34.16 14.95
N VAL A 77 57.90 -34.58 13.98
CA VAL A 77 58.17 -35.72 13.09
C VAL A 77 59.41 -35.48 12.22
N ASP A 78 59.63 -34.24 11.79
CA ASP A 78 60.83 -33.85 11.04
C ASP A 78 62.09 -33.95 11.91
N SER A 79 62.00 -33.54 13.19
CA SER A 79 63.10 -33.67 14.15
C SER A 79 63.48 -35.13 14.46
N LEU A 80 62.54 -36.07 14.28
CA LEU A 80 62.77 -37.51 14.42
C LEU A 80 63.37 -38.15 13.15
N GLY A 81 63.66 -37.36 12.10
CA GLY A 81 64.30 -37.82 10.87
C GLY A 81 63.36 -38.51 9.87
N THR A 82 62.05 -38.47 10.10
CA THR A 82 61.05 -39.11 9.23
C THR A 82 60.48 -38.16 8.19
N SER A 83 61.29 -37.83 7.17
CA SER A 83 61.00 -36.80 6.16
C SER A 83 59.74 -37.06 5.30
N VAL A 84 59.40 -38.32 5.03
CA VAL A 84 58.20 -38.67 4.24
C VAL A 84 56.91 -38.34 5.00
N ILE A 85 56.85 -38.67 6.29
CA ILE A 85 55.66 -38.41 7.12
C ILE A 85 55.55 -36.91 7.41
N ALA A 86 56.67 -36.24 7.69
CA ALA A 86 56.70 -34.79 7.87
C ALA A 86 56.16 -34.06 6.62
N GLY A 87 56.64 -34.43 5.42
CA GLY A 87 56.16 -33.85 4.17
C GLY A 87 54.66 -34.10 3.92
N PHE A 88 54.16 -35.30 4.25
CA PHE A 88 52.72 -35.60 4.14
C PHE A 88 51.89 -34.74 5.09
N LEU A 89 52.28 -34.64 6.36
CA LEU A 89 51.56 -33.85 7.37
C LEU A 89 51.57 -32.36 7.03
N ASP A 90 52.70 -31.85 6.51
CA ASP A 90 52.79 -30.46 6.05
C ASP A 90 51.81 -30.16 4.91
N ASN A 91 51.75 -31.05 3.92
CA ASN A 91 50.82 -30.92 2.81
C ASN A 91 49.35 -30.93 3.26
N ARG A 92 49.00 -31.83 4.21
CA ARG A 92 47.64 -31.90 4.76
C ARG A 92 47.29 -30.69 5.63
N SER A 93 48.21 -30.23 6.46
CA SER A 93 48.07 -28.98 7.22
C SER A 93 47.73 -27.82 6.28
N GLU A 94 48.52 -27.66 5.23
CA GLU A 94 48.37 -26.57 4.28
C GLU A 94 47.07 -26.69 3.45
N GLN A 95 46.62 -27.91 3.12
CA GLN A 95 45.30 -28.13 2.51
C GLN A 95 44.14 -27.77 3.44
N LEU A 96 44.19 -28.18 4.71
CA LEU A 96 43.14 -27.85 5.68
C LEU A 96 43.10 -26.34 5.96
N LYS A 97 44.26 -25.68 6.03
CA LYS A 97 44.33 -24.23 6.16
C LYS A 97 43.61 -23.52 5.01
N ARG A 98 43.88 -23.88 3.76
CA ARG A 98 43.18 -23.28 2.59
C ARG A 98 41.68 -23.54 2.60
N LEU A 99 41.27 -24.74 3.03
CA LEU A 99 39.86 -25.06 3.19
C LEU A 99 39.22 -24.20 4.28
N ALA A 100 39.88 -24.04 5.42
CA ALA A 100 39.45 -23.18 6.51
C ALA A 100 39.27 -21.73 6.04
N GLU A 101 40.27 -21.16 5.35
CA GLU A 101 40.19 -19.81 4.77
C GLU A 101 38.98 -19.66 3.84
N THR A 102 38.74 -20.65 2.97
CA THR A 102 37.59 -20.64 2.05
C THR A 102 36.26 -20.66 2.79
N VAL A 103 36.13 -21.52 3.80
CA VAL A 103 34.90 -21.65 4.60
C VAL A 103 34.66 -20.39 5.44
N ILE A 104 35.70 -19.81 6.06
CA ILE A 104 35.59 -18.57 6.84
C ILE A 104 35.17 -17.39 5.95
N LEU A 105 35.75 -17.26 4.76
CA LEU A 105 35.36 -16.21 3.82
C LEU A 105 33.91 -16.39 3.35
N ARG A 106 33.50 -17.64 3.09
CA ARG A 106 32.11 -17.95 2.76
C ARG A 106 31.16 -17.59 3.91
N ALA A 107 31.51 -17.95 5.14
CA ALA A 107 30.76 -17.59 6.35
C ALA A 107 30.59 -16.07 6.47
N GLY A 108 31.66 -15.30 6.23
CA GLY A 108 31.61 -13.83 6.23
C GLY A 108 30.65 -13.28 5.17
N ALA A 109 30.69 -13.83 3.95
CA ALA A 109 29.81 -13.44 2.85
C ALA A 109 28.33 -13.79 3.13
N THR A 110 28.04 -14.99 3.64
CA THR A 110 26.68 -15.39 4.01
C THR A 110 26.14 -14.58 5.19
N GLY A 111 27.00 -14.23 6.15
CA GLY A 111 26.64 -13.34 7.26
C GLY A 111 26.34 -11.91 6.80
N ALA A 112 27.06 -11.40 5.79
CA ALA A 112 26.73 -10.13 5.15
C ALA A 112 25.39 -10.19 4.41
N LEU A 113 25.14 -11.26 3.66
CA LEU A 113 23.86 -11.49 2.99
C LEU A 113 22.69 -11.54 3.98
N ALA A 114 22.85 -12.25 5.11
CA ALA A 114 21.84 -12.30 6.16
C ALA A 114 21.49 -10.91 6.68
N ARG A 115 22.48 -10.04 6.93
CA ARG A 115 22.23 -8.66 7.36
C ARG A 115 21.48 -7.85 6.32
N THR A 116 21.88 -7.92 5.05
CA THR A 116 21.18 -7.23 3.96
C THR A 116 19.74 -7.72 3.79
N LEU A 117 19.49 -9.03 3.96
CA LEU A 117 18.13 -9.57 3.96
C LEU A 117 17.31 -9.03 5.13
N ALA A 118 17.91 -8.96 6.33
CA ALA A 118 17.23 -8.39 7.50
C ALA A 118 16.88 -6.90 7.27
N GLU A 119 17.82 -6.09 6.78
CA GLU A 119 17.57 -4.69 6.40
C GLU A 119 16.49 -4.57 5.33
N THR A 120 16.51 -5.44 4.31
CA THR A 120 15.48 -5.48 3.28
C THR A 120 14.11 -5.84 3.86
N SER A 121 14.04 -6.77 4.82
CA SER A 121 12.78 -7.11 5.47
C SER A 121 12.17 -5.91 6.19
N VAL A 122 12.99 -5.08 6.86
CA VAL A 122 12.50 -3.86 7.52
C VAL A 122 11.95 -2.88 6.48
N ALA A 123 12.71 -2.60 5.41
CA ALA A 123 12.26 -1.68 4.36
C ALA A 123 10.98 -2.16 3.66
N VAL A 124 10.84 -3.47 3.42
CA VAL A 124 9.61 -4.05 2.85
C VAL A 124 8.46 -3.95 3.85
N ALA A 125 8.70 -4.16 5.15
CA ALA A 125 7.67 -3.98 6.17
C ALA A 125 7.15 -2.54 6.19
N GLU A 126 8.04 -1.55 6.18
CA GLU A 126 7.67 -0.12 6.13
C GLU A 126 6.80 0.22 4.91
N LEU A 127 7.10 -0.35 3.73
CA LEU A 127 6.25 -0.19 2.54
C LEU A 127 4.86 -0.82 2.76
N GLY A 128 4.80 -2.00 3.37
CA GLY A 128 3.53 -2.66 3.68
C GLY A 128 2.67 -1.87 4.68
N GLU A 129 3.29 -1.29 5.71
CA GLU A 129 2.60 -0.41 6.67
C GLU A 129 2.08 0.86 5.99
N ALA A 130 2.87 1.46 5.10
CA ALA A 130 2.46 2.65 4.35
C ALA A 130 1.26 2.38 3.44
N GLU A 131 1.24 1.26 2.71
CA GLU A 131 0.11 0.85 1.86
C GLU A 131 -1.16 0.57 2.67
N VAL A 132 -1.04 -0.06 3.84
CA VAL A 132 -2.18 -0.24 4.75
C VAL A 132 -2.72 1.12 5.20
N ALA A 133 -1.84 2.03 5.65
CA ALA A 133 -2.24 3.35 6.11
C ALA A 133 -2.89 4.19 4.99
N GLU A 134 -2.35 4.14 3.76
CA GLU A 134 -2.94 4.78 2.60
C GLU A 134 -4.32 4.19 2.29
N GLY A 135 -4.45 2.86 2.37
CA GLY A 135 -5.71 2.17 2.16
C GLY A 135 -6.78 2.54 3.18
N GLU A 136 -6.42 2.61 4.47
CA GLU A 136 -7.30 3.08 5.55
C GLU A 136 -7.74 4.53 5.34
N GLY A 137 -6.82 5.42 4.93
CA GLY A 137 -7.14 6.80 4.61
C GLY A 137 -8.14 6.94 3.45
N LYS A 138 -7.98 6.12 2.41
CA LYS A 138 -8.93 6.07 1.28
C LYS A 138 -10.30 5.53 1.72
N LEU A 139 -10.33 4.50 2.57
CA LEU A 139 -11.59 3.98 3.10
C LEU A 139 -12.34 5.06 3.90
N ALA A 140 -11.66 5.74 4.82
CA ALA A 140 -12.25 6.85 5.58
C ALA A 140 -12.78 7.97 4.67
N ALA A 141 -11.98 8.41 3.69
CA ALA A 141 -12.41 9.43 2.72
C ALA A 141 -13.61 8.98 1.88
N SER A 142 -13.71 7.68 1.59
CA SER A 142 -14.86 7.13 0.86
C SER A 142 -16.14 7.07 1.69
N GLU A 143 -16.02 6.84 2.99
CA GLU A 143 -17.15 6.89 3.93
C GLU A 143 -17.65 8.32 4.06
N GLU A 144 -16.76 9.29 4.29
CA GLU A 144 -17.09 10.72 4.35
C GLU A 144 -17.78 11.19 3.07
N GLY A 145 -17.23 10.85 1.89
CA GLY A 145 -17.87 11.22 0.63
C GLY A 145 -19.21 10.51 0.41
N ALA A 146 -19.42 9.31 0.97
CA ALA A 146 -20.73 8.65 0.89
C ALA A 146 -21.78 9.39 1.73
N GLU A 147 -21.41 9.84 2.93
CA GLU A 147 -22.26 10.67 3.79
C GLU A 147 -22.59 12.02 3.11
N GLU A 148 -21.58 12.70 2.56
CA GLU A 148 -21.76 13.98 1.84
C GLU A 148 -22.66 13.82 0.61
N SER A 149 -22.54 12.69 -0.11
CA SER A 149 -23.42 12.38 -1.24
C SER A 149 -24.88 12.22 -0.80
N GLU A 150 -25.14 11.55 0.32
CA GLU A 150 -26.49 11.38 0.86
C GLU A 150 -27.09 12.72 1.29
N GLU A 151 -26.29 13.60 1.91
CA GLU A 151 -26.70 14.95 2.28
C GLU A 151 -27.07 15.79 1.04
N LEU A 152 -26.18 15.85 0.04
CA LEU A 152 -26.43 16.57 -1.22
C LEU A 152 -27.67 16.04 -1.96
N ALA A 153 -27.92 14.73 -1.91
CA ALA A 153 -29.12 14.15 -2.48
C ALA A 153 -30.39 14.60 -1.74
N GLY A 154 -30.33 14.65 -0.39
CA GLY A 154 -31.40 15.18 0.44
C GLY A 154 -31.72 16.65 0.15
N GLU A 155 -30.69 17.49 0.06
CA GLU A 155 -30.82 18.91 -0.31
C GLU A 155 -31.39 19.08 -1.72
N GLY A 156 -30.88 18.30 -2.69
CA GLY A 156 -31.34 18.33 -4.07
C GLY A 156 -32.83 17.99 -4.20
N LEU A 157 -33.30 16.99 -3.46
CA LEU A 157 -34.73 16.67 -3.35
C LEU A 157 -35.54 17.83 -2.77
N GLY A 158 -35.05 18.46 -1.70
CA GLY A 158 -35.70 19.64 -1.10
C GLY A 158 -35.85 20.80 -2.08
N LEU A 159 -34.77 21.14 -2.81
CA LEU A 159 -34.75 22.20 -3.83
C LEU A 159 -35.65 21.87 -5.03
N MET A 160 -35.78 20.60 -5.40
CA MET A 160 -36.72 20.18 -6.43
C MET A 160 -38.17 20.36 -6.00
N VAL A 161 -38.53 19.96 -4.76
CA VAL A 161 -39.88 20.15 -4.22
C VAL A 161 -40.25 21.63 -4.16
N MET A 162 -39.36 22.50 -3.63
CA MET A 162 -39.60 23.95 -3.62
C MET A 162 -39.74 24.50 -5.04
N GLY A 163 -38.87 24.07 -5.97
CA GLY A 163 -38.96 24.50 -7.36
C GLY A 163 -40.25 24.07 -8.08
N ILE A 164 -40.83 22.92 -7.72
CA ILE A 164 -42.15 22.51 -8.23
C ILE A 164 -43.24 23.40 -7.64
N ALA A 165 -43.20 23.68 -6.34
CA ALA A 165 -44.17 24.56 -5.69
C ALA A 165 -44.15 25.98 -6.28
N GLU A 166 -42.96 26.55 -6.49
CA GLU A 166 -42.78 27.86 -7.15
C GLU A 166 -43.31 27.86 -8.59
N ALA A 167 -43.07 26.78 -9.35
CA ALA A 167 -43.55 26.67 -10.73
C ALA A 167 -45.08 26.55 -10.80
N VAL A 168 -45.71 25.84 -9.86
CA VAL A 168 -47.17 25.77 -9.74
C VAL A 168 -47.73 27.16 -9.41
N GLN A 169 -47.16 27.85 -8.42
CA GLN A 169 -47.60 29.20 -8.06
C GLN A 169 -47.43 30.21 -9.21
N ALA A 170 -46.32 30.14 -9.94
CA ALA A 170 -46.10 31.01 -11.10
C ALA A 170 -47.11 30.76 -12.22
N ARG A 171 -47.54 29.50 -12.40
CA ARG A 171 -48.58 29.14 -13.35
C ARG A 171 -49.95 29.67 -12.93
N ASP A 172 -50.31 29.52 -11.66
CA ASP A 172 -51.59 30.03 -11.13
C ASP A 172 -51.67 31.56 -11.33
N LEU A 173 -50.59 32.29 -11.01
CA LEU A 173 -50.50 33.74 -11.26
C LEU A 173 -50.58 34.11 -12.75
N GLN A 174 -50.04 33.27 -13.62
CA GLN A 174 -50.13 33.50 -15.07
C GLN A 174 -51.55 33.29 -15.58
N GLU A 175 -52.25 32.26 -15.09
CA GLU A 175 -53.67 32.01 -15.43
C GLU A 175 -54.57 33.16 -14.96
N GLU A 176 -54.37 33.67 -13.73
CA GLU A 176 -55.07 34.88 -13.23
C GLU A 176 -54.76 36.13 -14.08
N ALA A 177 -53.50 36.33 -14.48
CA ALA A 177 -53.12 37.45 -15.33
C ALA A 177 -53.74 37.37 -16.72
N ASP A 178 -53.81 36.18 -17.31
CA ASP A 178 -54.45 35.94 -18.60
C ASP A 178 -55.97 36.17 -18.53
N GLU A 179 -56.63 35.78 -17.42
CA GLU A 179 -58.07 36.04 -17.19
C GLU A 179 -58.36 37.55 -17.06
N MET A 180 -57.57 38.27 -16.25
CA MET A 180 -57.70 39.74 -16.12
C MET A 180 -57.42 40.47 -17.44
N ALA A 181 -56.46 39.98 -18.24
CA ALA A 181 -56.18 40.53 -19.56
C ALA A 181 -57.36 40.30 -20.53
N ALA A 182 -58.04 39.15 -20.46
CA ALA A 182 -59.23 38.88 -21.25
C ALA A 182 -60.43 39.76 -20.84
N GLU A 183 -60.66 39.94 -19.54
CA GLU A 183 -61.75 40.78 -19.01
C GLU A 183 -61.54 42.26 -19.38
N SER A 184 -60.34 42.80 -19.19
CA SER A 184 -60.01 44.18 -19.57
C SER A 184 -60.09 44.44 -21.09
N ALA A 185 -59.75 43.43 -21.91
CA ALA A 185 -59.94 43.51 -23.36
C ALA A 185 -61.43 43.55 -23.73
N ALA A 186 -62.29 42.81 -23.04
CA ALA A 186 -63.73 42.84 -23.25
C ALA A 186 -64.34 44.19 -22.83
N GLU A 187 -63.97 44.73 -21.66
CA GLU A 187 -64.42 46.06 -21.20
C GLU A 187 -63.99 47.19 -22.15
N SER A 188 -62.79 47.09 -22.74
CA SER A 188 -62.29 48.09 -23.70
C SER A 188 -63.06 48.10 -25.02
N VAL A 189 -63.54 46.93 -25.47
CA VAL A 189 -64.40 46.81 -26.66
C VAL A 189 -65.78 47.38 -26.37
N GLU A 190 -66.36 47.07 -25.21
CA GLU A 190 -67.67 47.58 -24.78
C GLU A 190 -67.65 49.12 -24.58
N GLY A 191 -66.57 49.66 -24.02
CA GLY A 191 -66.35 51.09 -23.87
C GLY A 191 -66.17 51.84 -25.20
N ALA A 192 -65.61 51.18 -26.23
CA ALA A 192 -65.49 51.75 -27.57
C ALA A 192 -66.84 51.77 -28.32
N GLU A 193 -67.72 50.79 -28.08
CA GLU A 193 -69.08 50.78 -28.64
C GLU A 193 -69.99 51.84 -27.98
N ALA A 194 -69.76 52.19 -26.72
CA ALA A 194 -70.52 53.23 -26.01
C ALA A 194 -70.10 54.68 -26.37
N ALA A 195 -68.96 54.86 -27.04
CA ALA A 195 -68.38 56.17 -27.37
C ALA A 195 -68.49 56.59 -28.85
N GLY A 196 -69.14 55.78 -29.70
CA GLY A 196 -69.50 56.09 -31.09
C GLY A 196 -70.98 56.43 -31.25
#